data_AF-A0A7C5QRG6-F1
#
_entry.id   AF-A0A7C5QRG6-F1
#
_cell.length_a   1.000
_cell.length_b   1.000
_cell.length_c   1.000
_cell.angle_alpha   90.00
_cell.angle_beta   90.00
_cell.angle_gamma   90.00
#
_symmetry.space_group_name_H-M   'P 1'
#
loop_
_entity.id
_entity.type
_entity.pdbx_description
1 polymer ?
#
loop_
_entity_poly.entity_id
_entity_poly.type
_entity_poly.pdbx_seq_one_letter_code
_entity_poly.pdbx_strand_id
1 'polypeptide(L)' 'MGRPSKFDREAAIDKVMQEVWRNGFERASVKALSERLGITRSSFYNAFDSREALFEKVLARYFAQSPDR' A
#
# COMPACT_ATOMS: atom_id res chain seq x y z
N MET A 1 -24.03 14.79 4.88
CA MET A 1 -23.73 13.34 4.76
C MET A 1 -22.49 13.19 3.89
N GLY A 2 -21.33 12.95 4.51
CA GLY A 2 -20.06 12.81 3.79
C GLY A 2 -20.03 11.50 3.03
N ARG A 3 -19.84 11.55 1.71
CA ARG A 3 -19.66 10.36 0.88
C ARG A 3 -18.44 9.61 1.43
N PRO A 4 -18.53 8.31 1.78
CA PRO A 4 -17.36 7.58 2.21
C PRO A 4 -16.33 7.70 1.10
N SER A 5 -15.16 8.25 1.43
CA SER A 5 -14.04 8.35 0.49
C SER A 5 -13.83 6.96 -0.08
N LYS A 6 -14.04 6.78 -1.39
CA LYS A 6 -13.79 5.49 -2.03
C LYS A 6 -12.33 5.15 -1.79
N PHE A 7 -12.08 3.94 -1.34
CA PHE A 7 -10.73 3.44 -1.23
C PHE A 7 -10.06 3.49 -2.61
N ASP A 8 -8.96 4.23 -2.70
CA ASP A 8 -8.15 4.34 -3.90
C ASP A 8 -6.92 3.44 -3.74
N ARG A 9 -6.89 2.38 -4.56
CA ARG A 9 -5.85 1.36 -4.52
C ARG A 9 -4.49 1.92 -4.93
N GLU A 10 -4.45 2.80 -5.93
CA GLU A 10 -3.21 3.36 -6.46
C GLU A 10 -2.61 4.34 -5.44
N ALA A 11 -3.45 5.21 -4.86
CA ALA A 11 -3.02 6.10 -3.79
C ALA A 11 -2.55 5.32 -2.54
N ALA A 12 -3.16 4.16 -2.26
CA ALA A 12 -2.71 3.29 -1.19
C ALA A 12 -1.33 2.68 -1.49
N ILE A 13 -1.07 2.23 -2.73
CA ILE A 13 0.24 1.72 -3.16
C ILE A 13 1.30 2.82 -2.97
N ASP A 14 1.05 4.04 -3.43
CA ASP A 14 2.01 5.16 -3.28
C ASP A 14 2.29 5.50 -1.80
N LYS A 15 1.27 5.41 -0.92
CA LYS A 15 1.45 5.60 0.53
C LYS A 15 2.30 4.49 1.16
N VAL A 16 2.04 3.23 0.81
CA VAL A 16 2.80 2.09 1.33
C VAL A 16 4.22 2.12 0.81
N MET A 17 4.40 2.48 -0.47
CA MET A 17 5.67 2.75 -1.10
C MET A 17 6.48 3.68 -0.18
N GLN A 18 6.06 4.94 -0.02
CA GLN A 18 6.77 5.93 0.82
C GLN A 18 7.10 5.46 2.25
N GLU A 19 6.20 4.71 2.89
CA GLU A 19 6.43 4.17 4.23
C GLU A 19 7.60 3.18 4.26
N VAL A 20 7.66 2.31 3.26
CA VAL A 20 8.71 1.30 3.11
C VAL A 20 10.08 1.95 2.88
N TRP A 21 10.17 3.01 2.06
CA TRP A 21 11.43 3.77 1.91
C TRP A 21 11.89 4.40 3.23
N ARG A 22 10.95 4.91 4.04
CA ARG A 22 11.29 5.65 5.26
C ARG A 22 11.62 4.74 6.44
N ASN A 23 10.87 3.66 6.61
CA ASN A 23 10.85 2.86 7.83
C ASN A 23 11.28 1.39 7.63
N GLY A 24 11.59 1.00 6.39
CA GLY A 24 12.01 -0.35 6.03
C GLY A 24 10.87 -1.35 5.87
N PHE A 25 11.14 -2.44 5.14
CA PHE A 25 10.15 -3.49 4.82
C PHE A 25 9.67 -4.27 6.04
N GLU A 26 10.52 -4.44 7.05
CA GLU A 26 10.24 -5.30 8.21
C GLU A 26 9.06 -4.80 9.06
N ARG A 27 8.82 -3.48 9.09
CA ARG A 27 7.74 -2.86 9.89
C ARG A 27 6.37 -2.87 9.20
N ALA A 28 6.30 -3.19 7.91
CA ALA A 28 5.10 -3.08 7.09
C ALA A 28 4.17 -4.30 7.20
N SER A 29 3.80 -4.72 8.41
CA SER A 29 2.84 -5.82 8.63
C SER A 29 1.43 -5.49 8.09
N VAL A 30 0.61 -6.49 7.75
CA VAL A 30 -0.78 -6.28 7.27
C VAL A 30 -1.59 -5.42 8.26
N LYS A 31 -1.39 -5.60 9.57
CA LYS A 31 -2.04 -4.77 10.60
C LYS A 31 -1.62 -3.30 10.46
N ALA A 32 -0.32 -3.02 10.47
CA ALA A 32 0.21 -1.66 10.37
C ALA A 32 -0.19 -0.98 9.05
N LEU A 33 -0.16 -1.73 7.94
CA LEU A 33 -0.60 -1.25 6.64
C LEU A 33 -2.10 -0.93 6.61
N SER A 34 -2.94 -1.81 7.18
CA SER A 34 -4.38 -1.57 7.28
C SER A 34 -4.69 -0.32 8.09
N GLU A 35 -4.05 -0.16 9.26
CA GLU A 35 -4.18 1.02 10.12
C GLU A 35 -3.75 2.29 9.38
N ARG A 36 -2.61 2.24 8.67
CA ARG A 36 -2.08 3.40 7.93
C ARG A 36 -2.95 3.79 6.74
N LEU A 37 -3.56 2.81 6.08
CA LEU A 37 -4.47 3.03 4.97
C LEU A 37 -5.90 3.42 5.43
N GLY A 38 -6.18 3.33 6.73
CA GLY A 38 -7.50 3.62 7.29
C GLY A 38 -8.55 2.58 6.88
N ILE A 39 -8.13 1.34 6.64
CA ILE A 39 -9.00 0.24 6.21
C ILE A 39 -8.94 -0.94 7.18
N THR A 40 -9.93 -1.83 7.09
CA THR A 40 -9.90 -3.09 7.83
C THR A 40 -8.96 -4.10 7.16
N ARG A 41 -8.47 -5.09 7.92
CA ARG A 41 -7.69 -6.20 7.36
C ARG A 41 -8.45 -6.96 6.26
N SER A 42 -9.75 -7.16 6.43
CA SER A 42 -10.59 -7.78 5.40
C SER A 42 -10.62 -6.95 4.11
N SER A 43 -10.72 -5.62 4.21
CA SER A 43 -10.66 -4.73 3.06
C SER A 43 -9.28 -4.72 2.41
N PHE A 44 -8.21 -4.84 3.20
CA PHE A 44 -6.85 -5.00 2.69
C PHE A 44 -6.73 -6.25 1.82
N TYR A 45 -7.15 -7.42 2.32
CA TYR A 45 -7.08 -8.66 1.57
C TYR A 45 -8.00 -8.64 0.33
N ASN A 46 -9.18 -8.03 0.42
CA ASN A 46 -10.04 -7.82 -0.76
C ASN A 46 -9.40 -6.90 -1.81
N ALA A 47 -8.57 -5.95 -1.39
CA ALA A 47 -7.93 -4.98 -2.28
C ALA A 47 -6.60 -5.47 -2.85
N PHE A 48 -5.85 -6.31 -2.14
CA PHE A 48 -4.47 -6.65 -2.49
C PHE A 48 -4.13 -8.13 -2.48
N ASP A 49 -5.07 -9.00 -2.14
CA ASP A 49 -4.92 -10.46 -2.05
C ASP A 49 -3.97 -10.91 -0.92
N SER A 50 -2.76 -10.37 -0.85
CA SER A 50 -1.76 -10.65 0.18
C SER A 50 -0.83 -9.45 0.43
N ARG A 51 0.00 -9.56 1.47
CA ARG A 51 1.05 -8.58 1.75
C ARG A 51 2.10 -8.59 0.65
N GLU A 52 2.50 -9.78 0.20
CA GLU A 52 3.46 -9.96 -0.89
C GLU A 52 2.95 -9.34 -2.19
N ALA A 53 1.69 -9.60 -2.57
CA ALA A 53 1.10 -9.04 -3.80
C ALA A 53 1.00 -7.51 -3.78
N LEU A 54 0.79 -6.90 -2.60
CA LEU A 54 0.94 -5.46 -2.44
C LEU A 54 2.38 -5.00 -2.65
N PHE A 55 3.37 -5.71 -2.10
CA PHE A 55 4.77 -5.33 -2.28
C PHE A 55 5.24 -5.47 -3.72
N GLU A 56 4.81 -6.48 -4.45
CA GLU A 56 5.11 -6.61 -5.87
C GLU A 56 4.62 -5.37 -6.64
N LYS A 57 3.42 -4.87 -6.31
CA LYS A 57 2.88 -3.64 -6.88
C LYS A 57 3.68 -2.41 -6.48
N VAL A 58 4.08 -2.31 -5.21
CA VAL A 58 4.93 -1.21 -4.72
C VAL A 58 6.28 -1.19 -5.44
N LEU A 59 6.92 -2.35 -5.62
CA LEU A 59 8.17 -2.47 -6.34
C LEU A 59 8.01 -2.12 -7.83
N ALA A 60 6.99 -2.67 -8.48
CA ALA A 60 6.67 -2.33 -9.87
C ALA A 60 6.43 -0.82 -10.05
N ARG A 61 5.70 -0.21 -9.11
CA ARG A 61 5.42 1.23 -9.08
C ARG A 61 6.68 2.07 -8.87
N TYR A 62 7.64 1.59 -8.09
CA TYR A 62 8.94 2.23 -7.91
C TYR A 62 9.81 2.14 -9.17
N PHE A 63 9.89 0.97 -9.80
CA PHE A 63 10.63 0.79 -11.05
C PHE A 63 10.03 1.62 -12.19
N ALA A 64 8.70 1.74 -12.24
CA ALA A 64 8.03 2.59 -13.22
C ALA A 64 8.28 4.10 -13.00
N GLN A 65 8.51 4.52 -11.75
CA GLN A 65 8.77 5.93 -11.40
C GLN A 65 10.26 6.30 -11.45
N SER A 66 11.15 5.32 -11.38
CA SER A 66 12.58 5.53 -11.53
C SER A 66 12.88 5.51 -13.03
N PRO A 67 13.13 6.65 -13.70
CA PRO A 67 13.72 6.60 -15.02
C PRO A 67 15.06 5.92 -14.85
N ASP A 68 15.31 4.90 -15.68
CA ASP A 68 16.59 4.20 -15.82
C ASP A 68 17.75 5.19 -15.56
N ARG A 69 18.51 4.93 -14.48
CA ARG A 69 19.53 5.84 -13.97
C ARG A 69 20.84 5.70 -14.73
#